data_AF-A0A963LXU5-F1
#
_entry.id   AF-A0A963LXU5-F1
#
_cell.length_a   1.000
_cell.length_b   1.000
_cell.length_c   1.000
_cell.angle_alpha   90.00
_cell.angle_beta   90.00
_cell.angle_gamma   90.00
#
_symmetry.space_group_name_H-M   'P 1'
#
loop_
_entity.id
_entity.type
_entity.pdbx_description
1 polymer ?
#
loop_
_entity_poly.entity_id
_entity_poly.type
_entity_poly.pdbx_seq_one_letter_code
_entity_poly.pdbx_strand_id
1 'polypeptide(L)'
;MPTKPLTLRLYHLAVATSIFTSASVHAVDEFVYTVQVGDHPWNIAQRYLKDTSFAQQLTRLNRITNDRRVPPGTQLRIPAPWLKLQSTRIRVLAAHGQAMVEQSGKPVRAAVAGEELPTRAQLRTGPGSSVLLEFDDGSRVMMRQASELRLVQSDRRLLDGGFMVELELIRGGLENMVTPLHRAPATRFEIRTPAAVAAVRGTRFRVHADDQTAWTEVLDGAVQVDNAAGGVRANAGFGTIAQVGRAPEPPRSLLAAPDLSGLPERLERLPVNWPLAPVPGAVAYRSQVAPDTRFETLLSDELTPQARIRITDIEDGDFVLRVRATDADGLEGLVAERTIRVHARPQAPILIRPAPDAVVATPRPPFQWTIPDPGWHYRLEIRQGPSTEGAPLVAQSVAEAQVGALATDLAPGLYHWRVASVVPASGRQGPWGDTQSFRVVPPAPEAAPVQVQSGQVTIRWPAVPHASGYELQVATRADFSQPVVDVRSNEPQHLLHALTPGTYHLRIRTTSQDGFTGPWSRPQLFVVPEPPPPAPDPSPWRALLIVLPALILLGL
;
A
#
# COMPACT_ATOMS: atom_id res chain seq x y z
N MET A 1 97.77 -13.23 36.13
CA MET A 1 98.95 -12.34 36.06
C MET A 1 99.90 -12.89 35.01
N PRO A 2 100.55 -12.12 34.13
CA PRO A 2 100.57 -10.64 33.91
C PRO A 2 99.78 -10.22 32.63
N THR A 3 99.00 -9.13 32.56
CA THR A 3 99.31 -7.67 32.33
C THR A 3 100.15 -7.43 31.07
N LYS A 4 99.86 -6.58 30.06
CA LYS A 4 99.12 -5.30 29.84
C LYS A 4 99.22 -5.00 28.30
N PRO A 5 98.73 -3.88 27.70
CA PRO A 5 97.73 -2.90 28.12
C PRO A 5 96.66 -2.54 27.05
N LEU A 6 95.70 -1.74 27.53
CA LEU A 6 94.63 -1.02 26.85
C LEU A 6 95.08 -0.05 25.74
N THR A 7 94.24 0.07 24.70
CA THR A 7 94.00 1.34 23.98
C THR A 7 92.50 1.52 23.78
N LEU A 8 91.92 2.48 24.51
CA LEU A 8 90.57 3.01 24.29
C LEU A 8 90.59 3.89 23.03
N ARG A 9 89.73 3.62 22.04
CA ARG A 9 89.34 4.59 21.01
C ARG A 9 87.84 4.82 21.08
N LEU A 10 87.45 6.04 21.42
CA LEU A 10 86.10 6.56 21.21
C LEU A 10 85.81 6.58 19.71
N TYR A 11 84.72 5.93 19.30
CA TYR A 11 84.04 6.23 18.04
C TYR A 11 82.63 6.70 18.36
N HIS A 12 82.42 8.01 18.24
CA HIS A 12 81.10 8.56 17.96
C HIS A 12 80.69 8.08 16.56
N LEU A 13 79.59 7.36 16.45
CA LEU A 13 78.90 7.21 15.16
C LEU A 13 77.42 7.51 15.36
N ALA A 14 76.98 8.48 14.57
CA ALA A 14 75.67 9.10 14.60
C ALA A 14 74.55 8.09 14.27
N VAL A 15 73.46 8.19 15.03
CA VAL A 15 72.17 7.60 14.71
C VAL A 15 71.61 8.37 13.51
N ALA A 16 71.65 7.77 12.32
CA ALA A 16 70.93 8.25 11.16
C ALA A 16 69.49 7.72 11.21
N THR A 17 68.58 8.56 11.69
CA THR A 17 67.13 8.35 11.64
C THR A 17 66.66 8.45 10.20
N SER A 18 66.56 7.34 9.47
CA SER A 18 65.92 7.30 8.15
C SER A 18 64.41 7.40 8.31
N ILE A 19 63.90 8.63 8.20
CA ILE A 19 62.49 8.90 7.93
C ILE A 19 62.19 8.36 6.52
N PHE A 20 61.58 7.18 6.44
CA PHE A 20 60.94 6.74 5.20
C PHE A 20 59.62 7.51 5.05
N THR A 21 59.68 8.67 4.39
CA THR A 21 58.51 9.28 3.76
C THR A 21 58.12 8.38 2.58
N SER A 22 57.17 7.48 2.81
CA SER A 22 56.47 6.79 1.73
C SER A 22 55.54 7.80 1.05
N ALA A 23 56.11 8.67 0.20
CA ALA A 23 55.31 9.42 -0.75
C ALA A 23 54.74 8.40 -1.74
N SER A 24 53.44 8.13 -1.61
CA SER A 24 52.69 7.37 -2.61
C SER A 24 52.79 8.13 -3.93
N VAL A 25 53.73 7.74 -4.80
CA VAL A 25 53.74 8.15 -6.20
C VAL A 25 52.43 7.60 -6.78
N HIS A 26 51.45 8.48 -6.95
CA HIS A 26 50.28 8.15 -7.76
C HIS A 26 50.83 7.83 -9.15
N ALA A 27 50.79 6.56 -9.54
CA ALA A 27 51.01 6.19 -10.93
C ALA A 27 49.97 6.97 -11.73
N VAL A 28 50.43 7.94 -12.53
CA VAL A 28 49.54 8.68 -13.42
C VAL A 28 48.98 7.66 -14.40
N ASP A 29 47.66 7.57 -14.48
CA ASP A 29 47.00 6.65 -15.40
C ASP A 29 47.49 6.97 -16.84
N GLU A 30 48.06 5.98 -17.53
CA GLU A 30 48.73 6.13 -18.81
C GLU A 30 48.01 5.31 -19.89
N PHE A 31 47.69 5.96 -21.00
CA PHE A 31 47.05 5.34 -22.16
C PHE A 31 48.07 4.91 -23.19
N VAL A 32 47.93 3.71 -23.72
CA VAL A 32 48.75 3.23 -24.84
C VAL A 32 47.99 3.47 -26.15
N TYR A 33 48.46 4.42 -26.94
CA TYR A 33 47.96 4.72 -28.28
C TYR A 33 48.82 4.06 -29.34
N THR A 34 48.19 3.31 -30.24
CA THR A 34 48.88 2.73 -31.40
C THR A 34 48.83 3.73 -32.56
N VAL A 35 50.00 4.24 -32.95
CA VAL A 35 50.17 5.21 -34.04
C VAL A 35 49.61 4.64 -35.34
N GLN A 36 48.69 5.37 -35.97
CA GLN A 36 48.12 5.06 -37.27
C GLN A 36 48.94 5.69 -38.41
N VAL A 37 48.62 5.30 -39.65
CA VAL A 37 49.28 5.85 -40.83
C VAL A 37 49.06 7.37 -40.90
N GLY A 38 50.15 8.13 -40.92
CA GLY A 38 50.13 9.60 -40.98
C GLY A 38 50.11 10.30 -39.61
N ASP A 39 50.09 9.54 -38.51
CA ASP A 39 50.15 10.11 -37.17
C ASP A 39 51.54 10.61 -36.79
N HIS A 40 51.56 11.72 -36.05
CA HIS A 40 52.76 12.25 -35.42
C HIS A 40 52.37 13.04 -34.15
N PRO A 41 53.29 13.27 -33.20
CA PRO A 41 52.96 13.89 -31.90
C PRO A 41 52.10 15.16 -32.00
N TRP A 42 52.37 16.03 -32.96
CA TRP A 42 51.59 17.26 -33.16
C TRP A 42 50.12 17.04 -33.56
N ASN A 43 49.82 16.12 -34.49
CA ASN A 43 48.43 15.89 -34.90
C ASN A 43 47.66 15.04 -33.88
N ILE A 44 48.36 14.19 -33.12
CA ILE A 44 47.80 13.48 -31.96
C ILE A 44 47.46 14.49 -30.87
N ALA A 45 48.37 15.43 -30.57
CA ALA A 45 48.15 16.49 -29.61
C ALA A 45 46.94 17.37 -29.98
N GLN A 46 46.86 17.78 -31.24
CA GLN A 46 45.73 18.57 -31.73
C GLN A 46 44.38 17.84 -31.65
N ARG A 47 44.35 16.54 -31.96
CA ARG A 47 43.10 15.75 -31.98
C ARG A 47 42.64 15.34 -30.59
N TYR A 48 43.58 14.92 -29.74
CA TYR A 48 43.26 14.14 -28.54
C TYR A 48 43.76 14.76 -27.24
N LEU A 49 44.63 15.77 -27.25
CA LEU A 49 45.17 16.39 -26.04
C LEU A 49 44.55 17.77 -25.80
N LYS A 50 44.59 18.23 -24.55
CA LYS A 50 44.02 19.51 -24.11
C LYS A 50 44.65 20.71 -24.80
N ASP A 51 45.93 20.59 -25.15
CA ASP A 51 46.75 21.64 -25.75
C ASP A 51 47.76 21.04 -26.73
N THR A 52 48.08 21.76 -27.82
CA THR A 52 49.05 21.31 -28.82
C THR A 52 50.49 21.31 -28.31
N SER A 53 50.79 22.09 -27.26
CA SER A 53 52.09 22.10 -26.57
C SER A 53 52.45 20.73 -25.97
N PHE A 54 51.45 19.90 -25.66
CA PHE A 54 51.65 18.52 -25.23
C PHE A 54 52.36 17.65 -26.27
N ALA A 55 52.43 18.07 -27.53
CA ALA A 55 53.22 17.36 -28.55
C ALA A 55 54.70 17.23 -28.14
N GLN A 56 55.32 18.30 -27.61
CA GLN A 56 56.73 18.26 -27.19
C GLN A 56 56.94 17.38 -25.95
N GLN A 57 55.99 17.42 -25.02
CA GLN A 57 56.03 16.57 -23.83
C GLN A 57 55.81 15.10 -24.21
N LEU A 58 54.94 14.81 -25.18
CA LEU A 58 54.69 13.48 -25.71
C LEU A 58 55.91 12.90 -26.43
N THR A 59 56.61 13.71 -27.24
CA THR A 59 57.88 13.35 -27.90
C THR A 59 58.94 12.97 -26.87
N ARG A 60 59.11 13.77 -25.81
CA ARG A 60 60.08 13.50 -24.73
C ARG A 60 59.72 12.25 -23.94
N LEU A 61 58.45 12.11 -23.54
CA LEU A 61 57.96 10.98 -22.76
C LEU A 61 58.19 9.64 -23.48
N ASN A 62 57.93 9.61 -24.78
CA ASN A 62 58.03 8.40 -25.60
C ASN A 62 59.37 8.26 -26.34
N ARG A 63 60.35 9.13 -26.05
CA ARG A 63 61.70 9.11 -26.67
C ARG A 63 61.64 9.11 -28.21
N ILE A 64 60.72 9.87 -28.79
CA ILE A 64 60.52 9.93 -30.24
C ILE A 64 61.63 10.78 -30.87
N THR A 65 62.38 10.21 -31.81
CA THR A 65 63.51 10.88 -32.48
C THR A 65 63.07 11.85 -33.57
N ASN A 66 61.96 11.56 -34.27
CA ASN A 66 61.40 12.41 -35.31
C ASN A 66 59.93 12.73 -35.00
N ASP A 67 59.66 13.97 -34.62
CA ASP A 67 58.34 14.45 -34.19
C ASP A 67 57.36 14.71 -35.35
N ARG A 68 57.79 14.50 -36.61
CA ARG A 68 56.97 14.62 -37.82
C ARG A 68 56.72 13.28 -38.52
N ARG A 69 57.46 12.23 -38.17
CA ARG A 69 57.29 10.88 -38.75
C ARG A 69 57.50 9.83 -37.67
N VAL A 70 56.41 9.19 -37.27
CA VAL A 70 56.44 8.03 -36.36
C VAL A 70 55.97 6.79 -37.13
N PRO A 71 56.67 5.65 -37.04
CA PRO A 71 56.24 4.42 -37.70
C PRO A 71 54.84 3.99 -37.24
N PRO A 72 53.92 3.63 -38.16
CA PRO A 72 52.65 3.02 -37.79
C PRO A 72 52.84 1.78 -36.93
N GLY A 73 51.95 1.55 -35.96
CA GLY A 73 52.07 0.47 -34.98
C GLY A 73 52.90 0.81 -33.74
N THR A 74 53.62 1.95 -33.73
CA THR A 74 54.34 2.40 -32.53
C THR A 74 53.36 2.64 -31.39
N GLN A 75 53.70 2.16 -30.20
CA GLN A 75 52.90 2.38 -28.99
C GLN A 75 53.37 3.62 -28.24
N LEU A 76 52.50 4.63 -28.13
CA LEU A 76 52.75 5.86 -27.39
C LEU A 76 52.02 5.85 -26.07
N ARG A 77 52.73 6.15 -24.99
CA ARG A 77 52.19 6.40 -23.66
C ARG A 77 51.72 7.84 -23.57
N ILE A 78 50.45 8.03 -23.23
CA ILE A 78 49.80 9.33 -23.09
C ILE A 78 49.22 9.44 -21.68
N PRO A 79 49.73 10.35 -20.83
CA PRO A 79 49.16 10.58 -19.51
C PRO A 79 47.69 11.03 -19.58
N ALA A 80 46.82 10.39 -18.80
CA ALA A 80 45.39 10.70 -18.75
C ALA A 80 45.07 12.19 -18.54
N PRO A 81 45.79 12.93 -17.67
CA PRO A 81 45.52 14.36 -17.45
C PRO A 81 45.73 15.24 -18.69
N TRP A 82 46.45 14.77 -19.71
CA TRP A 82 46.67 15.50 -20.95
C TRP A 82 45.51 15.35 -21.93
N LEU A 83 44.66 14.35 -21.74
CA LEU A 83 43.63 13.99 -22.71
C LEU A 83 42.49 15.02 -22.72
N LYS A 84 42.05 15.35 -23.93
CA LYS A 84 40.90 16.21 -24.17
C LYS A 84 39.62 15.47 -23.84
N LEU A 85 38.78 16.14 -23.07
CA LEU A 85 37.47 15.65 -22.64
C LEU A 85 36.39 16.44 -23.35
N GLN A 86 35.32 15.75 -23.72
CA GLN A 86 34.11 16.34 -24.25
C GLN A 86 32.98 16.10 -23.26
N SER A 87 32.39 17.16 -22.74
CA SER A 87 31.25 17.02 -21.84
C SER A 87 30.07 16.37 -22.55
N THR A 88 29.43 15.48 -21.80
CA THR A 88 28.31 14.65 -22.24
C THR A 88 27.04 15.08 -21.54
N ARG A 89 25.91 14.62 -22.08
CA ARG A 89 24.60 15.00 -21.59
C ARG A 89 24.18 14.10 -20.43
N ILE A 90 23.44 14.69 -19.50
CA ILE A 90 22.74 14.00 -18.42
C ILE A 90 21.27 14.35 -18.61
N ARG A 91 20.42 13.36 -18.92
CA ARG A 91 19.00 13.59 -19.19
C ARG A 91 18.15 13.12 -18.01
N VAL A 92 17.17 13.93 -17.62
CA VAL A 92 16.10 13.50 -16.73
C VAL A 92 15.11 12.68 -17.55
N LEU A 93 15.06 11.37 -17.37
CA LEU A 93 14.09 10.52 -18.05
C LEU A 93 12.70 10.62 -17.42
N ALA A 94 12.65 10.65 -16.08
CA ALA A 94 11.43 10.75 -15.33
C ALA A 94 11.65 11.53 -14.03
N ALA A 95 10.63 12.25 -13.59
CA ALA A 95 10.57 12.92 -12.29
C ALA A 95 9.17 12.74 -11.72
N HIS A 96 9.09 12.31 -10.46
CA HIS A 96 7.84 12.11 -9.74
C HIS A 96 7.91 12.78 -8.37
N GLY A 97 6.79 13.36 -7.93
CA GLY A 97 6.70 14.10 -6.68
C GLY A 97 7.50 15.42 -6.68
N GLN A 98 8.01 15.78 -5.51
CA GLN A 98 8.82 16.98 -5.27
C GLN A 98 10.29 16.71 -5.61
N ALA A 99 10.63 16.78 -6.88
CA ALA A 99 12.00 16.72 -7.37
C ALA A 99 12.47 18.13 -7.77
N MET A 100 13.53 18.63 -7.15
CA MET A 100 14.06 19.99 -7.36
C MET A 100 15.48 19.94 -7.93
N VAL A 101 15.79 20.89 -8.80
CA VAL A 101 17.10 21.11 -9.40
C VAL A 101 17.62 22.48 -8.98
N GLU A 102 18.85 22.51 -8.51
CA GLU A 102 19.60 23.70 -8.12
C GLU A 102 20.84 23.83 -9.03
N GLN A 103 21.02 25.03 -9.59
CA GLN A 103 22.14 25.36 -10.48
C GLN A 103 22.71 26.72 -10.09
N SER A 104 24.04 26.86 -10.13
CA SER A 104 24.70 28.12 -9.78
C SER A 104 24.17 29.30 -10.60
N GLY A 105 23.72 30.35 -9.92
CA GLY A 105 23.20 31.57 -10.54
C GLY A 105 21.78 31.45 -11.13
N LYS A 106 21.07 30.34 -10.88
CA LYS A 106 19.67 30.16 -11.29
C LYS A 106 18.76 29.89 -10.09
N PRO A 107 17.47 30.28 -10.15
CA PRO A 107 16.52 29.91 -9.11
C PRO A 107 16.32 28.40 -9.07
N VAL A 108 16.10 27.88 -7.86
CA VAL A 108 15.71 26.48 -7.64
C VAL A 108 14.36 26.23 -8.31
N ARG A 109 14.23 25.12 -9.03
CA ARG A 109 13.02 24.78 -9.79
C ARG A 109 12.75 23.28 -9.78
N ALA A 110 11.55 22.89 -10.18
CA ALA A 110 11.23 21.47 -10.33
C ALA A 110 12.05 20.83 -11.46
N ALA A 111 12.40 19.55 -11.29
CA ALA A 111 12.94 18.70 -12.33
C ALA A 111 11.83 18.37 -13.34
N VAL A 112 12.15 18.38 -14.63
CA VAL A 112 11.20 18.15 -15.72
C VAL A 112 11.70 17.00 -16.59
N ALA A 113 10.84 16.00 -16.84
CA ALA A 113 11.19 14.90 -17.73
C ALA A 113 11.55 15.42 -19.14
N GLY A 114 12.61 14.85 -19.72
CA GLY A 114 13.19 15.23 -21.01
C GLY A 114 14.25 16.34 -20.94
N GLU A 115 14.40 17.02 -19.81
CA GLU A 115 15.41 18.08 -19.69
C GLU A 115 16.84 17.54 -19.61
N GLU A 116 17.80 18.37 -20.02
CA GLU A 116 19.23 18.07 -19.89
C GLU A 116 19.85 18.90 -18.75
N LEU A 117 20.61 18.22 -17.90
CA LEU A 117 21.27 18.81 -16.75
C LEU A 117 22.76 18.98 -17.02
N PRO A 118 23.34 20.15 -16.70
CA PRO A 118 24.77 20.34 -16.73
C PRO A 118 25.43 19.66 -15.52
N THR A 119 26.72 19.37 -15.65
CA THR A 119 27.58 19.11 -14.48
C THR A 119 27.50 20.29 -13.50
N ARG A 120 27.75 20.00 -12.22
CA ARG A 120 27.58 20.86 -11.04
C ARG A 120 26.13 21.17 -10.65
N ALA A 121 25.14 20.68 -11.39
CA ALA A 121 23.76 20.73 -10.92
C ALA A 121 23.58 19.83 -9.70
N GLN A 122 22.70 20.25 -8.79
CA GLN A 122 22.32 19.50 -7.60
C GLN A 122 20.84 19.16 -7.65
N LEU A 123 20.50 17.91 -7.42
CA LEU A 123 19.13 17.43 -7.33
C LEU A 123 18.75 17.16 -5.87
N ARG A 124 17.48 17.41 -5.54
CA ARG A 124 16.87 17.11 -4.24
C ARG A 124 15.52 16.44 -4.46
N THR A 125 15.23 15.36 -3.75
CA THR A 125 13.92 14.69 -3.77
C THR A 125 13.26 14.75 -2.39
N GLY A 126 11.98 15.12 -2.35
CA GLY A 126 11.17 15.07 -1.13
C GLY A 126 10.66 13.66 -0.81
N PRO A 127 9.82 13.51 0.23
CA PRO A 127 9.08 12.28 0.51
C PRO A 127 8.24 11.85 -0.70
N GLY A 128 8.15 10.53 -0.94
CA GLY A 128 7.37 9.96 -2.07
C GLY A 128 7.82 10.41 -3.46
N SER A 129 9.03 10.95 -3.59
CA SER A 129 9.53 11.56 -4.84
C SER A 129 10.69 10.74 -5.43
N SER A 130 10.86 10.76 -6.75
CA SER A 130 11.95 10.06 -7.42
C SER A 130 12.39 10.76 -8.69
N VAL A 131 13.67 10.61 -9.07
CA VAL A 131 14.20 11.11 -10.35
C VAL A 131 15.03 10.02 -11.03
N LEU A 132 14.74 9.72 -12.30
CA LEU A 132 15.56 8.87 -13.14
C LEU A 132 16.46 9.71 -14.03
N LEU A 133 17.77 9.47 -13.95
CA LEU A 133 18.77 10.07 -14.82
C LEU A 133 19.32 9.04 -15.81
N GLU A 134 19.59 9.48 -17.04
CA GLU A 134 20.32 8.72 -18.07
C GLU A 134 21.54 9.51 -18.55
N PHE A 135 22.66 8.80 -18.67
CA PHE A 135 23.94 9.34 -19.11
C PHE A 135 24.23 8.87 -20.55
N ASP A 136 25.04 9.61 -21.31
CA ASP A 136 25.38 9.25 -22.71
C ASP A 136 26.14 7.90 -22.84
N ASP A 137 26.65 7.34 -21.75
CA ASP A 137 27.23 5.99 -21.71
C ASP A 137 26.17 4.87 -21.63
N GLY A 138 24.89 5.25 -21.53
CA GLY A 138 23.73 4.37 -21.36
C GLY A 138 23.48 3.94 -19.92
N SER A 139 24.24 4.45 -18.95
CA SER A 139 24.01 4.18 -17.53
C SER A 139 22.79 4.94 -17.02
N ARG A 140 22.09 4.35 -16.05
CA ARG A 140 20.87 4.90 -15.45
C ARG A 140 20.98 4.96 -13.94
N VAL A 141 20.53 6.07 -13.36
CA VAL A 141 20.57 6.32 -11.90
C VAL A 141 19.20 6.75 -11.43
N MET A 142 18.55 5.90 -10.64
CA MET A 142 17.30 6.22 -9.96
C MET A 142 17.62 6.83 -8.60
N MET A 143 17.32 8.10 -8.44
CA MET A 143 17.37 8.82 -7.17
C MET A 143 16.05 8.60 -6.43
N ARG A 144 16.13 7.96 -5.25
CA ARG A 144 14.96 7.70 -4.39
C ARG A 144 14.51 8.97 -3.66
N GLN A 145 13.43 8.86 -2.90
CA GLN A 145 12.94 9.92 -2.02
C GLN A 145 13.98 10.36 -0.98
N ALA A 146 13.80 11.55 -0.43
CA ALA A 146 14.64 12.12 0.64
C ALA A 146 16.16 12.07 0.32
N SER A 147 16.51 12.35 -0.93
CA SER A 147 17.90 12.25 -1.42
C SER A 147 18.43 13.60 -1.87
N GLU A 148 19.75 13.73 -1.86
CA GLU A 148 20.47 14.91 -2.33
C GLU A 148 21.72 14.48 -3.11
N LEU A 149 21.75 14.82 -4.40
CA LEU A 149 22.72 14.33 -5.37
C LEU A 149 23.37 15.50 -6.11
N ARG A 150 24.69 15.50 -6.22
CA ARG A 150 25.42 16.45 -7.06
C ARG A 150 26.04 15.74 -8.25
N LEU A 151 25.83 16.31 -9.43
CA LEU A 151 26.41 15.82 -10.68
C LEU A 151 27.82 16.41 -10.79
N VAL A 152 28.88 15.63 -10.55
CA VAL A 152 30.24 16.19 -10.52
C VAL A 152 30.85 16.22 -11.92
N GLN A 153 30.82 15.08 -12.61
CA GLN A 153 31.45 14.91 -13.92
C GLN A 153 30.60 13.99 -14.82
N SER A 154 30.54 14.34 -16.10
CA SER A 154 30.02 13.48 -17.16
C SER A 154 30.73 13.85 -18.46
N ASP A 155 31.83 13.19 -18.75
CA ASP A 155 32.65 13.47 -19.93
C ASP A 155 32.93 12.20 -20.74
N ARG A 156 33.13 12.38 -22.05
CA ARG A 156 33.69 11.38 -22.96
C ARG A 156 35.11 11.77 -23.34
N ARG A 157 36.01 10.82 -23.25
CA ARG A 157 37.41 10.98 -23.66
C ARG A 157 37.54 10.76 -25.16
N LEU A 158 38.18 11.70 -25.86
CA LEU A 158 38.24 11.67 -27.33
C LEU A 158 39.18 10.60 -27.90
N LEU A 159 40.20 10.18 -27.15
CA LEU A 159 41.21 9.24 -27.64
C LEU A 159 40.66 7.82 -27.87
N ASP A 160 39.95 7.28 -26.88
CA ASP A 160 39.47 5.89 -26.84
C ASP A 160 37.94 5.77 -26.73
N GLY A 161 37.24 6.91 -26.59
CA GLY A 161 35.80 6.94 -26.43
C GLY A 161 35.30 6.53 -25.05
N GLY A 162 36.18 6.36 -24.05
CA GLY A 162 35.80 6.02 -22.68
C GLY A 162 34.99 7.13 -22.01
N PHE A 163 34.04 6.74 -21.17
CA PHE A 163 33.21 7.68 -20.40
C PHE A 163 33.72 7.82 -18.97
N MET A 164 33.59 9.02 -18.41
CA MET A 164 33.91 9.33 -17.02
C MET A 164 32.69 10.00 -16.40
N VAL A 165 32.02 9.25 -15.53
CA VAL A 165 30.86 9.71 -14.77
C VAL A 165 31.25 9.71 -13.30
N GLU A 166 31.12 10.87 -12.67
CA GLU A 166 31.34 11.04 -11.24
C GLU A 166 30.12 11.74 -10.63
N LEU A 167 29.53 11.08 -9.64
CA LEU A 167 28.39 11.56 -8.88
C LEU A 167 28.78 11.68 -7.42
N GLU A 168 28.17 12.63 -6.71
CA GLU A 168 28.34 12.78 -5.28
C GLU A 168 26.97 12.69 -4.60
N LEU A 169 26.72 11.56 -3.95
CA LEU A 169 25.55 11.35 -3.12
C LEU A 169 25.84 11.93 -1.73
N ILE A 170 25.20 13.04 -1.43
CA ILE A 170 25.35 13.70 -0.12
C ILE A 170 24.61 12.90 0.94
N ARG A 171 23.36 12.50 0.64
CA ARG A 171 22.50 11.67 1.49
C ARG A 171 21.34 11.07 0.69
N GLY A 172 20.70 10.07 1.27
CA GLY A 172 19.55 9.37 0.68
C GLY A 172 20.00 8.12 -0.07
N GLY A 173 19.37 7.77 -1.19
CA GLY A 173 19.67 6.52 -1.89
C GLY A 173 19.52 6.57 -3.40
N LEU A 174 20.41 5.83 -4.05
CA LEU A 174 20.50 5.63 -5.49
C LEU A 174 20.35 4.14 -5.83
N GLU A 175 19.58 3.84 -6.87
CA GLU A 175 19.58 2.53 -7.52
C GLU A 175 20.18 2.68 -8.92
N ASN A 176 21.26 1.95 -9.19
CA ASN A 176 22.14 2.20 -10.32
C ASN A 176 22.18 0.99 -11.26
N MET A 177 22.10 1.28 -12.55
CA MET A 177 22.37 0.34 -13.64
C MET A 177 23.46 0.93 -14.52
N VAL A 178 24.68 0.40 -14.42
CA VAL A 178 25.81 0.88 -15.20
C VAL A 178 26.02 -0.03 -16.41
N THR A 179 26.05 0.56 -17.60
CA THR A 179 26.14 -0.19 -18.86
C THR A 179 27.58 -0.65 -19.12
N PRO A 180 27.84 -1.95 -19.36
CA PRO A 180 29.18 -2.44 -19.66
C PRO A 180 29.60 -2.07 -21.10
N LEU A 181 30.48 -1.08 -21.23
CA LEU A 181 31.06 -0.71 -22.53
C LEU A 181 32.31 -1.54 -22.84
N HIS A 182 32.10 -2.68 -23.50
CA HIS A 182 33.16 -3.63 -23.89
C HIS A 182 34.17 -3.06 -24.90
N ARG A 183 33.78 -2.03 -25.66
CA ARG A 183 34.63 -1.40 -26.70
C ARG A 183 35.43 -0.19 -26.19
N ALA A 184 35.22 0.25 -24.96
CA ALA A 184 35.92 1.38 -24.34
C ALA A 184 36.57 0.92 -23.03
N PRO A 185 37.84 0.47 -23.05
CA PRO A 185 38.46 -0.28 -21.95
C PRO A 185 38.61 0.49 -20.63
N ALA A 186 38.42 1.80 -20.62
CA ALA A 186 38.63 2.67 -19.45
C ALA A 186 37.45 3.62 -19.19
N THR A 187 36.21 3.12 -19.29
CA THR A 187 35.04 3.78 -18.72
C THR A 187 35.08 3.71 -17.19
N ARG A 188 34.91 4.85 -16.53
CA ARG A 188 34.93 5.01 -15.07
C ARG A 188 33.59 5.57 -14.62
N PHE A 189 32.90 4.83 -13.75
CA PHE A 189 31.67 5.28 -13.12
C PHE A 189 31.86 5.24 -11.61
N GLU A 190 31.75 6.39 -10.96
CA GLU A 190 31.98 6.55 -9.53
C GLU A 190 30.87 7.30 -8.82
N ILE A 191 30.51 6.79 -7.65
CA ILE A 191 29.62 7.46 -6.70
C ILE A 191 30.42 7.75 -5.44
N ARG A 192 30.65 9.02 -5.18
CA ARG A 192 31.23 9.51 -3.93
C ARG A 192 30.13 9.67 -2.90
N THR A 193 30.41 9.21 -1.69
CA THR A 193 29.63 9.46 -0.49
C THR A 193 30.54 10.09 0.57
N PRO A 194 30.01 10.61 1.69
CA PRO A 194 30.86 11.09 2.78
C PRO A 194 31.86 10.05 3.32
N ALA A 195 31.50 8.76 3.30
CA ALA A 195 32.30 7.69 3.92
C ALA A 195 33.22 6.93 2.95
N ALA A 196 32.85 6.80 1.67
CA ALA A 196 33.62 6.05 0.68
C ALA A 196 33.27 6.41 -0.77
N VAL A 197 34.09 5.93 -1.71
CA VAL A 197 33.84 5.98 -3.15
C VAL A 197 33.49 4.58 -3.64
N ALA A 198 32.34 4.43 -4.28
CA ALA A 198 31.94 3.22 -4.98
C ALA A 198 32.30 3.34 -6.46
N ALA A 199 33.24 2.52 -6.93
CA ALA A 199 33.71 2.46 -8.31
C ALA A 199 33.26 1.16 -8.98
N VAL A 200 32.71 1.27 -10.20
CA VAL A 200 32.11 0.13 -10.89
C VAL A 200 32.45 0.07 -12.36
N ARG A 201 32.29 -1.14 -12.92
CA ARG A 201 32.32 -1.39 -14.36
C ARG A 201 31.24 -2.41 -14.72
N GLY A 202 30.14 -1.95 -15.30
CA GLY A 202 29.06 -2.83 -15.75
C GLY A 202 28.39 -3.57 -14.59
N THR A 203 27.50 -2.92 -13.85
CA THR A 203 27.05 -3.41 -12.54
C THR A 203 25.66 -2.88 -12.23
N ARG A 204 24.84 -3.70 -11.57
CA ARG A 204 23.59 -3.27 -10.93
C ARG A 204 23.78 -3.26 -9.44
N PHE A 205 23.65 -2.09 -8.82
CA PHE A 205 23.94 -1.92 -7.41
C PHE A 205 23.15 -0.76 -6.81
N ARG A 206 23.05 -0.76 -5.50
CA ARG A 206 22.43 0.31 -4.73
C ARG A 206 23.49 0.96 -3.86
N VAL A 207 23.37 2.27 -3.70
CA VAL A 207 24.16 3.04 -2.75
C VAL A 207 23.21 3.91 -1.97
N HIS A 208 23.28 3.86 -0.65
CA HIS A 208 22.61 4.83 0.17
C HIS A 208 23.56 5.36 1.24
N ALA A 209 23.35 6.59 1.67
CA ALA A 209 24.26 7.26 2.59
C ALA A 209 23.52 8.24 3.49
N ASP A 210 24.07 8.40 4.69
CA ASP A 210 23.82 9.54 5.57
C ASP A 210 25.13 10.32 5.77
N ASP A 211 25.15 11.22 6.74
CA ASP A 211 26.30 12.09 7.01
C ASP A 211 27.56 11.33 7.48
N GLN A 212 27.45 10.08 7.92
CA GLN A 212 28.52 9.29 8.55
C GLN A 212 28.76 7.93 7.92
N THR A 213 27.73 7.35 7.30
CA THR A 213 27.72 5.96 6.85
C THR A 213 27.26 5.87 5.42
N ALA A 214 27.89 4.99 4.66
CA ALA A 214 27.48 4.62 3.32
C ALA A 214 27.32 3.11 3.23
N TRP A 215 26.23 2.69 2.62
CA TRP A 215 25.89 1.30 2.35
C TRP A 215 25.94 1.07 0.85
N THR A 216 26.57 -0.02 0.44
CA THR A 216 26.66 -0.42 -0.96
C THR A 216 26.20 -1.86 -1.08
N GLU A 217 25.14 -2.11 -1.86
CA GLU A 217 24.60 -3.45 -2.12
C GLU A 217 24.71 -3.81 -3.60
N VAL A 218 25.32 -4.96 -3.90
CA VAL A 218 25.58 -5.39 -5.28
C VAL A 218 24.56 -6.44 -5.69
N LEU A 219 23.81 -6.17 -6.74
CA LEU A 219 22.78 -7.06 -7.28
C LEU A 219 23.28 -7.88 -8.47
N ASP A 220 24.16 -7.28 -9.28
CA ASP A 220 24.81 -7.93 -10.42
C ASP A 220 26.18 -7.28 -10.67
N GLY A 221 27.19 -8.07 -11.05
CA GLY A 221 28.57 -7.61 -11.23
C GLY A 221 29.36 -7.49 -9.92
N ALA A 222 30.21 -6.46 -9.82
CA ALA A 222 31.04 -6.19 -8.65
C ALA A 222 31.28 -4.69 -8.47
N VAL A 223 31.36 -4.25 -7.22
CA VAL A 223 31.66 -2.87 -6.83
C VAL A 223 32.94 -2.85 -6.00
N GLN A 224 33.87 -1.98 -6.36
CA GLN A 224 35.00 -1.64 -5.50
C GLN A 224 34.58 -0.47 -4.62
N VAL A 225 34.73 -0.60 -3.31
CA VAL A 225 34.41 0.45 -2.33
C VAL A 225 35.69 0.82 -1.60
N ASP A 226 36.16 2.04 -1.80
CA ASP A 226 37.44 2.51 -1.30
C ASP A 226 37.29 3.81 -0.49
N ASN A 227 38.13 3.96 0.52
CA ASN A 227 38.40 5.24 1.15
C ASN A 227 39.87 5.35 1.58
N ALA A 228 40.24 6.43 2.29
CA ALA A 228 41.62 6.66 2.69
C ALA A 228 42.19 5.60 3.66
N ALA A 229 41.33 4.86 4.36
CA ALA A 229 41.73 3.86 5.34
C ALA A 229 41.84 2.44 4.76
N GLY A 230 41.28 2.18 3.57
CA GLY A 230 41.33 0.88 2.91
C GLY A 230 40.24 0.70 1.85
N GLY A 231 40.12 -0.52 1.34
CA GLY A 231 39.18 -0.82 0.26
C GLY A 231 38.73 -2.28 0.26
N VAL A 232 37.51 -2.52 -0.21
CA VAL A 232 36.90 -3.85 -0.31
C VAL A 232 36.18 -4.02 -1.64
N ARG A 233 36.12 -5.25 -2.14
CA ARG A 233 35.37 -5.60 -3.34
C ARG A 233 34.13 -6.40 -2.97
N ALA A 234 32.95 -5.83 -3.18
CA ALA A 234 31.68 -6.51 -3.02
C ALA A 234 31.22 -7.12 -4.36
N ASN A 235 30.80 -8.40 -4.34
CA ASN A 235 30.27 -9.10 -5.51
C ASN A 235 28.74 -9.21 -5.41
N ALA A 236 28.08 -9.55 -6.52
CA ALA A 236 26.63 -9.79 -6.57
C ALA A 236 26.14 -10.69 -5.41
N GLY A 237 25.07 -10.26 -4.75
CA GLY A 237 24.51 -10.92 -3.57
C GLY A 237 25.12 -10.49 -2.25
N PHE A 238 26.12 -9.59 -2.26
CA PHE A 238 26.78 -9.08 -1.06
C PHE A 238 26.62 -7.56 -0.93
N GLY A 239 26.72 -7.07 0.31
CA GLY A 239 26.77 -5.66 0.64
C GLY A 239 27.90 -5.33 1.59
N THR A 240 28.31 -4.07 1.60
CA THR A 240 29.37 -3.54 2.48
C THR A 240 28.96 -2.20 3.06
N ILE A 241 29.48 -1.90 4.24
CA ILE A 241 29.24 -0.66 4.98
C ILE A 241 30.57 0.07 5.10
N ALA A 242 30.55 1.38 4.85
CA ALA A 242 31.68 2.26 5.09
C ALA A 242 31.28 3.35 6.08
N GLN A 243 32.11 3.60 7.07
CA GLN A 243 31.96 4.68 8.04
C GLN A 243 33.07 5.70 7.85
N VAL A 244 32.77 6.98 8.02
CA VAL A 244 33.78 8.05 7.94
C VAL A 244 34.98 7.73 8.84
N GLY A 245 36.17 7.77 8.26
CA GLY A 245 37.43 7.53 8.98
C GLY A 245 37.78 6.07 9.27
N ARG A 246 36.98 5.10 8.83
CA ARG A 246 37.26 3.65 8.98
C ARG A 246 37.32 2.97 7.63
N ALA A 247 38.15 1.93 7.49
CA ALA A 247 38.15 1.13 6.27
C ALA A 247 36.77 0.49 6.05
N PRO A 248 36.29 0.36 4.79
CA PRO A 248 35.04 -0.35 4.50
C PRO A 248 35.07 -1.77 5.06
N GLU A 249 33.94 -2.23 5.58
CA GLU A 249 33.81 -3.55 6.20
C GLU A 249 33.93 -4.68 5.18
N PRO A 250 34.36 -5.89 5.58
CA PRO A 250 34.28 -7.06 4.71
C PRO A 250 32.84 -7.29 4.20
N PRO A 251 32.64 -7.55 2.89
CA PRO A 251 31.30 -7.75 2.35
C PRO A 251 30.58 -8.94 3.00
N ARG A 252 29.29 -8.77 3.27
CA ARG A 252 28.41 -9.79 3.86
C ARG A 252 27.22 -10.10 2.95
N SER A 253 26.68 -11.30 3.07
CA SER A 253 25.54 -11.73 2.25
C SER A 253 24.32 -10.83 2.53
N LEU A 254 23.65 -10.41 1.46
CA LEU A 254 22.37 -9.72 1.55
C LEU A 254 21.29 -10.67 2.08
N LEU A 255 20.31 -10.12 2.81
CA LEU A 255 19.15 -10.89 3.26
C LEU A 255 18.38 -11.48 2.07
N ALA A 256 17.75 -12.63 2.28
CA ALA A 256 16.89 -13.26 1.28
C ALA A 256 15.69 -12.37 0.92
N ALA A 257 15.18 -12.56 -0.30
CA ALA A 257 13.98 -11.87 -0.75
C ALA A 257 12.74 -12.33 0.06
N PRO A 258 11.82 -11.42 0.44
CA PRO A 258 10.59 -11.81 1.12
C PRO A 258 9.66 -12.66 0.23
N ASP A 259 8.81 -13.50 0.82
CA ASP A 259 7.78 -14.24 0.09
C ASP A 259 6.52 -13.38 -0.16
N LEU A 260 6.19 -13.15 -1.43
CA LEU A 260 5.03 -12.38 -1.88
C LEU A 260 3.89 -13.25 -2.42
N SER A 261 4.00 -14.58 -2.37
CA SER A 261 3.05 -15.51 -2.98
C SER A 261 1.63 -15.43 -2.38
N GLY A 262 1.52 -15.09 -1.09
CA GLY A 262 0.25 -14.93 -0.37
C GLY A 262 -0.51 -13.62 -0.64
N LEU A 263 0.03 -12.71 -1.46
CA LEU A 263 -0.62 -11.43 -1.73
C LEU A 263 -1.74 -11.54 -2.78
N PRO A 264 -2.81 -10.72 -2.69
CA PRO A 264 -3.79 -10.64 -3.74
C PRO A 264 -3.19 -10.01 -5.01
N GLU A 265 -3.58 -10.51 -6.18
CA GLU A 265 -3.19 -9.89 -7.46
C GLU A 265 -3.92 -8.57 -7.70
N ARG A 266 -5.14 -8.42 -7.17
CA ARG A 266 -5.99 -7.26 -7.35
C ARG A 266 -6.20 -6.53 -6.04
N LEU A 267 -5.85 -5.24 -6.03
CA LEU A 267 -5.93 -4.37 -4.88
C LEU A 267 -7.17 -3.51 -5.01
N GLU A 268 -8.18 -3.81 -4.21
CA GLU A 268 -9.47 -3.10 -4.24
C GLU A 268 -9.57 -1.99 -3.20
N ARG A 269 -8.55 -1.82 -2.35
CA ARG A 269 -8.51 -0.83 -1.28
C ARG A 269 -7.12 -0.26 -1.12
N LEU A 270 -7.06 1.06 -0.93
CA LEU A 270 -5.87 1.83 -0.64
C LEU A 270 -6.13 2.78 0.54
N PRO A 271 -5.09 3.19 1.29
CA PRO A 271 -3.73 2.67 1.23
C PRO A 271 -3.66 1.21 1.74
N VAL A 272 -2.58 0.51 1.38
CA VAL A 272 -2.34 -0.88 1.80
C VAL A 272 -1.48 -0.91 3.05
N ASN A 273 -1.83 -1.81 3.98
CA ASN A 273 -1.00 -2.21 5.10
C ASN A 273 -1.22 -3.72 5.39
N TRP A 274 -0.41 -4.58 4.77
CA TRP A 274 -0.56 -6.03 4.89
C TRP A 274 0.56 -6.67 5.69
N PRO A 275 0.26 -7.69 6.51
CA PRO A 275 1.30 -8.49 7.16
C PRO A 275 2.14 -9.24 6.11
N LEU A 276 3.42 -9.40 6.41
CA LEU A 276 4.38 -10.15 5.61
C LEU A 276 5.05 -11.21 6.49
N ALA A 277 5.40 -12.36 5.92
CA ALA A 277 6.19 -13.35 6.64
C ALA A 277 7.56 -12.74 7.02
N PRO A 278 7.96 -12.75 8.30
CA PRO A 278 9.25 -12.23 8.71
C PRO A 278 10.42 -12.95 8.02
N VAL A 279 11.40 -12.18 7.58
CA VAL A 279 12.66 -12.66 6.97
C VAL A 279 13.67 -12.70 8.11
N PRO A 280 14.34 -13.84 8.35
CA PRO A 280 15.32 -13.94 9.43
C PRO A 280 16.41 -12.86 9.34
N GLY A 281 16.67 -12.15 10.44
CA GLY A 281 17.64 -11.05 10.50
C GLY A 281 17.13 -9.69 10.03
N ALA A 282 15.90 -9.59 9.52
CA ALA A 282 15.30 -8.33 9.09
C ALA A 282 14.78 -7.50 10.27
N VAL A 283 15.05 -6.19 10.24
CA VAL A 283 14.50 -5.20 11.18
C VAL A 283 13.58 -4.18 10.50
N ALA A 284 13.62 -4.10 9.17
CA ALA A 284 12.74 -3.24 8.40
C ALA A 284 12.44 -3.83 7.01
N TYR A 285 11.42 -3.28 6.36
CA TYR A 285 10.93 -3.69 5.05
C TYR A 285 10.64 -2.47 4.21
N ARG A 286 11.18 -2.47 2.99
CA ARG A 286 10.88 -1.46 1.99
C ARG A 286 9.97 -2.04 0.91
N SER A 287 8.85 -1.38 0.67
CA SER A 287 7.91 -1.70 -0.42
C SER A 287 7.86 -0.55 -1.41
N GLN A 288 8.07 -0.85 -2.69
CA GLN A 288 8.08 0.11 -3.78
C GLN A 288 7.08 -0.31 -4.87
N VAL A 289 6.41 0.65 -5.47
CA VAL A 289 5.47 0.41 -6.59
C VAL A 289 5.85 1.27 -7.78
N ALA A 290 5.93 0.65 -8.96
CA ALA A 290 6.24 1.31 -10.22
C ALA A 290 5.29 0.85 -11.35
N PRO A 291 5.13 1.65 -12.42
CA PRO A 291 4.35 1.27 -13.61
C PRO A 291 4.99 0.14 -14.42
N ASP A 292 6.28 -0.11 -14.25
CA ASP A 292 7.07 -0.99 -15.10
C ASP A 292 8.12 -1.78 -14.30
N THR A 293 8.59 -2.87 -14.88
CA THR A 293 9.60 -3.76 -14.25
C THR A 293 11.01 -3.17 -14.23
N ARG A 294 11.27 -2.06 -14.92
CA ARG A 294 12.53 -1.33 -14.84
C ARG A 294 12.52 -0.30 -13.71
N PHE A 295 11.38 -0.10 -13.06
CA PHE A 295 11.16 0.87 -12.01
C PHE A 295 11.58 2.27 -12.46
N GLU A 296 11.23 2.68 -13.69
CA GLU A 296 11.67 3.98 -14.23
C GLU A 296 11.05 5.18 -13.49
N THR A 297 9.93 4.95 -12.78
CA THR A 297 9.31 5.91 -11.87
C THR A 297 8.80 5.18 -10.63
N LEU A 298 9.05 5.73 -9.43
CA LEU A 298 8.50 5.21 -8.18
C LEU A 298 7.24 6.00 -7.80
N LEU A 299 6.08 5.33 -7.81
CA LEU A 299 4.80 5.91 -7.39
C LEU A 299 4.57 5.76 -5.87
N SER A 300 5.21 4.77 -5.27
CA SER A 300 5.21 4.52 -3.84
C SER A 300 6.57 3.97 -3.44
N ASP A 301 7.11 4.44 -2.31
CA ASP A 301 8.34 3.94 -1.70
C ASP A 301 8.19 4.07 -0.18
N GLU A 302 7.92 2.97 0.50
CA GLU A 302 7.58 2.96 1.92
C GLU A 302 8.58 2.09 2.69
N LEU A 303 9.13 2.61 3.79
CA LEU A 303 9.99 1.86 4.72
C LEU A 303 9.26 1.66 6.04
N THR A 304 9.22 0.43 6.54
CA THR A 304 8.53 0.08 7.79
C THR A 304 9.41 -0.77 8.71
N PRO A 305 9.37 -0.56 10.03
CA PRO A 305 10.14 -1.36 10.99
C PRO A 305 9.46 -2.70 11.36
N GLN A 306 8.34 -3.02 10.72
CA GLN A 306 7.55 -4.22 11.00
C GLN A 306 7.50 -5.07 9.73
N ALA A 307 7.31 -6.39 9.87
CA ALA A 307 7.13 -7.30 8.74
C ALA A 307 5.77 -7.05 8.06
N ARG A 308 5.72 -6.00 7.24
CA ARG A 308 4.52 -5.56 6.52
C ARG A 308 4.86 -4.83 5.23
N ILE A 309 3.91 -4.85 4.32
CA ILE A 309 3.94 -4.11 3.07
C ILE A 309 3.04 -2.89 3.23
N ARG A 310 3.57 -1.71 2.87
CA ARG A 310 2.80 -0.48 2.76
C ARG A 310 2.82 0.04 1.33
N ILE A 311 1.65 0.42 0.84
CA ILE A 311 1.51 1.11 -0.43
C ILE A 311 0.65 2.33 -0.16
N THR A 312 1.15 3.49 -0.58
CA THR A 312 0.44 4.77 -0.50
C THR A 312 -0.79 4.77 -1.41
N ASP A 313 -1.61 5.82 -1.30
CA ASP A 313 -2.69 5.98 -2.25
C ASP A 313 -2.12 6.29 -3.65
N ILE A 314 -2.39 5.41 -4.61
CA ILE A 314 -1.96 5.49 -6.02
C ILE A 314 -3.17 5.27 -6.93
N GLU A 315 -3.12 5.80 -8.14
CA GLU A 315 -4.20 5.65 -9.13
C GLU A 315 -4.44 4.19 -9.53
N ASP A 316 -5.64 3.92 -10.07
CA ASP A 316 -5.98 2.60 -10.60
C ASP A 316 -5.11 2.28 -11.84
N GLY A 317 -4.68 1.03 -11.97
CA GLY A 317 -3.79 0.60 -13.04
C GLY A 317 -3.10 -0.74 -12.76
N ASP A 318 -2.27 -1.18 -13.70
CA ASP A 318 -1.41 -2.34 -13.54
C ASP A 318 0.00 -1.86 -13.17
N PHE A 319 0.58 -2.46 -12.14
CA PHE A 319 1.86 -2.04 -11.56
C PHE A 319 2.72 -3.24 -11.16
N VAL A 320 3.98 -2.97 -10.86
CA VAL A 320 4.92 -3.92 -10.25
C VAL A 320 5.20 -3.48 -8.82
N LEU A 321 4.89 -4.36 -7.87
CA LEU A 321 5.30 -4.23 -6.47
C LEU A 321 6.66 -4.90 -6.30
N ARG A 322 7.60 -4.20 -5.66
CA ARG A 322 8.90 -4.73 -5.25
C ARG A 322 9.09 -4.57 -3.76
N VAL A 323 9.47 -5.65 -3.08
CA VAL A 323 9.67 -5.67 -1.63
C VAL A 323 11.04 -6.22 -1.30
N ARG A 324 11.70 -5.63 -0.31
CA ARG A 324 12.96 -6.11 0.26
C ARG A 324 13.03 -5.90 1.76
N ALA A 325 13.76 -6.78 2.44
CA ALA A 325 14.07 -6.65 3.86
C ALA A 325 15.36 -5.84 4.07
N THR A 326 15.52 -5.24 5.25
CA THR A 326 16.71 -4.52 5.68
C THR A 326 17.23 -5.13 6.97
N ASP A 327 18.53 -5.39 7.06
CA ASP A 327 19.17 -5.93 8.26
C ASP A 327 19.38 -4.87 9.35
N ALA A 328 19.82 -5.30 10.53
CA ALA A 328 20.04 -4.43 11.69
C ALA A 328 21.09 -3.34 11.46
N ASP A 329 22.01 -3.53 10.50
CA ASP A 329 23.07 -2.58 10.19
C ASP A 329 22.70 -1.65 9.02
N GLY A 330 21.53 -1.84 8.39
CA GLY A 330 20.98 -0.97 7.35
C GLY A 330 21.12 -1.50 5.92
N LEU A 331 21.76 -2.65 5.69
CA LEU A 331 21.90 -3.20 4.33
C LEU A 331 20.55 -3.68 3.80
N GLU A 332 20.21 -3.24 2.59
CA GLU A 332 18.99 -3.65 1.91
C GLU A 332 19.19 -4.99 1.17
N GLY A 333 18.35 -5.98 1.47
CA GLY A 333 18.42 -7.35 0.96
C GLY A 333 18.03 -7.54 -0.51
N LEU A 334 17.93 -8.80 -0.92
CA LEU A 334 17.42 -9.18 -2.24
C LEU A 334 15.94 -8.79 -2.39
N VAL A 335 15.53 -8.61 -3.64
CA VAL A 335 14.18 -8.13 -3.98
C VAL A 335 13.27 -9.29 -4.36
N ALA A 336 12.02 -9.22 -3.94
CA ALA A 336 10.92 -9.97 -4.53
C ALA A 336 10.03 -9.01 -5.31
N GLU A 337 9.53 -9.45 -6.46
CA GLU A 337 8.66 -8.66 -7.33
C GLU A 337 7.36 -9.41 -7.61
N ARG A 338 6.26 -8.67 -7.72
CA ARG A 338 4.95 -9.20 -8.08
C ARG A 338 4.16 -8.16 -8.87
N THR A 339 3.51 -8.59 -9.94
CA THR A 339 2.54 -7.77 -10.66
C THR A 339 1.26 -7.63 -9.83
N ILE A 340 0.77 -6.40 -9.69
CA ILE A 340 -0.45 -6.06 -8.96
C ILE A 340 -1.35 -5.20 -9.84
N ARG A 341 -2.66 -5.33 -9.67
CA ARG A 341 -3.66 -4.50 -10.33
C ARG A 341 -4.44 -3.69 -9.30
N VAL A 342 -4.30 -2.38 -9.31
CA VAL A 342 -5.08 -1.48 -8.47
C VAL A 342 -6.41 -1.19 -9.14
N HIS A 343 -7.48 -1.46 -8.41
CA HIS A 343 -8.86 -1.15 -8.78
C HIS A 343 -9.61 -0.71 -7.52
N ALA A 344 -9.20 0.43 -6.97
CA ALA A 344 -9.76 0.99 -5.76
C ALA A 344 -10.83 2.06 -6.04
N ARG A 345 -10.96 2.53 -7.29
CA ARG A 345 -11.85 3.64 -7.67
C ARG A 345 -12.88 3.26 -8.74
N PRO A 346 -14.10 3.83 -8.70
CA PRO A 346 -14.64 4.68 -7.62
C PRO A 346 -14.74 3.95 -6.28
N GLN A 347 -14.50 4.65 -5.17
CA GLN A 347 -14.47 4.04 -3.83
C GLN A 347 -15.83 3.43 -3.48
N ALA A 348 -15.82 2.24 -2.88
CA ALA A 348 -17.04 1.62 -2.38
C ALA A 348 -17.65 2.43 -1.21
N PRO A 349 -18.97 2.61 -1.15
CA PRO A 349 -19.62 3.31 -0.06
C PRO A 349 -19.67 2.44 1.21
N ILE A 350 -19.81 3.10 2.36
CA ILE A 350 -19.98 2.43 3.66
C ILE A 350 -21.47 2.22 3.90
N LEU A 351 -21.84 1.00 4.32
CA LEU A 351 -23.22 0.60 4.54
C LEU A 351 -23.76 1.17 5.87
N ILE A 352 -24.97 1.76 5.84
CA ILE A 352 -25.60 2.43 6.99
C ILE A 352 -26.85 1.67 7.46
N ARG A 353 -27.76 1.35 6.54
CA ARG A 353 -29.04 0.68 6.85
C ARG A 353 -29.34 -0.41 5.81
N PRO A 354 -29.81 -1.61 6.20
CA PRO A 354 -29.87 -2.14 7.58
C PRO A 354 -28.51 -2.05 8.29
N ALA A 355 -28.46 -2.08 9.62
CA ALA A 355 -27.20 -2.14 10.37
C ALA A 355 -26.65 -3.59 10.38
N PRO A 356 -25.37 -3.82 10.73
CA PRO A 356 -24.83 -5.18 10.83
C PRO A 356 -25.69 -6.05 11.74
N ASP A 357 -26.07 -7.22 11.24
CA ASP A 357 -26.91 -8.22 11.93
C ASP A 357 -28.30 -7.71 12.37
N ALA A 358 -28.78 -6.62 11.77
CA ALA A 358 -30.07 -6.04 12.08
C ALA A 358 -31.21 -7.04 11.85
N VAL A 359 -32.24 -6.96 12.71
CA VAL A 359 -33.48 -7.72 12.57
C VAL A 359 -34.55 -6.77 12.05
N VAL A 360 -35.11 -7.08 10.88
CA VAL A 360 -36.06 -6.23 10.18
C VAL A 360 -37.40 -6.94 10.04
N ALA A 361 -38.46 -6.33 10.56
CA ALA A 361 -39.82 -6.88 10.56
C ALA A 361 -40.69 -6.32 9.42
N THR A 362 -40.08 -6.07 8.25
CA THR A 362 -40.79 -5.67 7.04
C THR A 362 -40.22 -6.46 5.85
N PRO A 363 -41.07 -6.93 4.91
CA PRO A 363 -40.60 -7.59 3.70
C PRO A 363 -39.88 -6.64 2.73
N ARG A 364 -40.01 -5.32 2.90
CA ARG A 364 -39.35 -4.30 2.06
C ARG A 364 -38.48 -3.37 2.91
N PRO A 365 -37.34 -3.86 3.44
CA PRO A 365 -36.44 -3.02 4.22
C PRO A 365 -35.89 -1.86 3.40
N PRO A 366 -35.71 -0.66 4.00
CA PRO A 366 -34.96 0.42 3.39
C PRO A 366 -33.46 0.12 3.42
N PHE A 367 -32.74 0.56 2.38
CA PHE A 367 -31.29 0.52 2.30
C PHE A 367 -30.70 1.92 2.23
N GLN A 368 -29.55 2.13 2.89
CA GLN A 368 -28.85 3.41 2.88
C GLN A 368 -27.35 3.18 3.06
N TRP A 369 -26.54 3.99 2.37
CA TRP A 369 -25.09 3.98 2.47
C TRP A 369 -24.53 5.41 2.36
N THR A 370 -23.23 5.57 2.59
CA THR A 370 -22.56 6.88 2.46
C THR A 370 -22.47 7.34 1.01
N ILE A 371 -22.26 8.64 0.80
CA ILE A 371 -22.04 9.23 -0.53
C ILE A 371 -20.55 9.61 -0.63
N PRO A 372 -19.68 8.78 -1.23
CA PRO A 372 -18.27 9.16 -1.42
C PRO A 372 -18.13 10.33 -2.41
N ASP A 373 -18.99 10.38 -3.42
CA ASP A 373 -19.04 11.43 -4.43
C ASP A 373 -20.51 11.65 -4.85
N PRO A 374 -21.01 12.90 -4.88
CA PRO A 374 -22.40 13.21 -5.22
C PRO A 374 -22.74 12.95 -6.70
N GLY A 375 -21.75 12.80 -7.58
CA GLY A 375 -21.92 12.50 -9.00
C GLY A 375 -21.93 11.01 -9.34
N TRP A 376 -21.82 10.11 -8.36
CA TRP A 376 -21.80 8.66 -8.58
C TRP A 376 -23.18 8.03 -8.43
N HIS A 377 -23.42 6.98 -9.22
CA HIS A 377 -24.52 6.05 -9.03
C HIS A 377 -24.01 4.81 -8.29
N TYR A 378 -24.91 3.90 -7.95
CA TYR A 378 -24.60 2.72 -7.16
C TYR A 378 -25.24 1.47 -7.74
N ARG A 379 -24.60 0.34 -7.47
CA ARG A 379 -25.15 -0.99 -7.72
C ARG A 379 -25.35 -1.68 -6.38
N LEU A 380 -26.58 -2.06 -6.07
CA LEU A 380 -26.96 -2.81 -4.88
C LEU A 380 -27.11 -4.29 -5.23
N GLU A 381 -26.48 -5.17 -4.44
CA GLU A 381 -26.72 -6.61 -4.47
C GLU A 381 -27.22 -7.09 -3.11
N ILE A 382 -28.26 -7.94 -3.13
CA ILE A 382 -28.80 -8.64 -1.96
C ILE A 382 -28.86 -10.13 -2.28
N ARG A 383 -28.35 -10.95 -1.37
CA ARG A 383 -28.29 -12.42 -1.45
C ARG A 383 -28.99 -13.01 -0.25
N GLN A 384 -29.69 -14.12 -0.46
CA GLN A 384 -30.36 -14.87 0.59
C GLN A 384 -29.52 -16.10 0.97
N GLY A 385 -29.50 -16.42 2.27
CA GLY A 385 -28.85 -17.61 2.80
C GLY A 385 -27.62 -17.31 3.66
N PRO A 386 -26.95 -18.36 4.16
CA PRO A 386 -25.81 -18.24 5.08
C PRO A 386 -24.48 -17.94 4.39
N SER A 387 -24.45 -17.91 3.06
CA SER A 387 -23.23 -17.71 2.26
C SER A 387 -23.39 -16.51 1.34
N THR A 388 -22.26 -15.88 1.00
CA THR A 388 -22.20 -14.82 -0.01
C THR A 388 -22.04 -15.36 -1.44
N GLU A 389 -21.99 -16.69 -1.59
CA GLU A 389 -21.84 -17.37 -2.88
C GLU A 389 -23.20 -17.52 -3.60
N GLY A 390 -23.18 -17.76 -4.91
CA GLY A 390 -24.39 -17.95 -5.74
C GLY A 390 -24.79 -16.72 -6.56
N ALA A 391 -26.06 -16.62 -6.97
CA ALA A 391 -26.60 -15.47 -7.68
C ALA A 391 -27.30 -14.51 -6.68
N PRO A 392 -27.26 -13.18 -6.89
CA PRO A 392 -28.01 -12.26 -6.05
C PRO A 392 -29.52 -12.42 -6.28
N LEU A 393 -30.28 -12.38 -5.19
CA LEU A 393 -31.75 -12.31 -5.24
C LEU A 393 -32.21 -10.96 -5.80
N VAL A 394 -31.50 -9.89 -5.42
CA VAL A 394 -31.72 -8.53 -5.94
C VAL A 394 -30.39 -8.01 -6.48
N ALA A 395 -30.39 -7.55 -7.72
CA ALA A 395 -29.30 -6.79 -8.31
C ALA A 395 -29.90 -5.58 -9.04
N GLN A 396 -29.64 -4.37 -8.55
CA GLN A 396 -30.22 -3.17 -9.12
C GLN A 396 -29.24 -2.00 -9.17
N SER A 397 -29.41 -1.13 -10.16
CA SER A 397 -28.69 0.14 -10.28
C SER A 397 -29.55 1.27 -9.76
N VAL A 398 -28.98 2.16 -8.95
CA VAL A 398 -29.68 3.27 -8.31
C VAL A 398 -28.85 4.55 -8.42
N ALA A 399 -29.52 5.67 -8.65
CA ALA A 399 -28.86 6.97 -8.75
C ALA A 399 -28.58 7.58 -7.36
N GLU A 400 -29.43 7.30 -6.39
CA GLU A 400 -29.33 7.83 -5.02
C GLU A 400 -28.61 6.85 -4.08
N ALA A 401 -28.07 7.36 -2.97
CA ALA A 401 -27.42 6.55 -1.93
C ALA A 401 -28.40 5.88 -0.94
N GLN A 402 -29.63 5.67 -1.40
CA GLN A 402 -30.70 5.06 -0.61
C GLN A 402 -31.71 4.35 -1.52
N VAL A 403 -32.39 3.37 -0.92
CA VAL A 403 -33.56 2.70 -1.49
C VAL A 403 -34.61 2.69 -0.40
N GLY A 404 -35.69 3.44 -0.57
CA GLY A 404 -36.75 3.56 0.45
C GLY A 404 -37.47 2.24 0.72
N ALA A 405 -38.00 1.61 -0.33
CA ALA A 405 -38.61 0.28 -0.26
C ALA A 405 -38.17 -0.56 -1.46
N LEU A 406 -37.80 -1.81 -1.21
CA LEU A 406 -37.48 -2.75 -2.30
C LEU A 406 -38.71 -3.01 -3.19
N ALA A 407 -38.46 -3.19 -4.49
CA ALA A 407 -39.50 -3.59 -5.43
C ALA A 407 -39.95 -5.05 -5.22
N THR A 408 -39.07 -5.88 -4.68
CA THR A 408 -39.30 -7.30 -4.40
C THR A 408 -39.41 -7.53 -2.90
N ASP A 409 -40.43 -8.29 -2.49
CA ASP A 409 -40.60 -8.70 -1.09
C ASP A 409 -39.54 -9.74 -0.71
N LEU A 410 -38.87 -9.49 0.40
CA LEU A 410 -37.97 -10.44 1.03
C LEU A 410 -38.76 -11.34 1.98
N ALA A 411 -38.73 -12.64 1.75
CA ALA A 411 -39.26 -13.62 2.69
C ALA A 411 -38.46 -13.61 4.01
N PRO A 412 -39.03 -14.06 5.13
CA PRO A 412 -38.27 -14.27 6.36
C PRO A 412 -37.00 -15.11 6.11
N GLY A 413 -35.87 -14.70 6.67
CA GLY A 413 -34.59 -15.36 6.42
C GLY A 413 -33.37 -14.50 6.69
N LEU A 414 -32.20 -15.09 6.49
CA LEU A 414 -30.90 -14.41 6.55
C LEU A 414 -30.50 -13.88 5.18
N TYR A 415 -30.00 -12.65 5.15
CA TYR A 415 -29.58 -11.95 3.95
C TYR A 415 -28.23 -11.29 4.12
N HIS A 416 -27.51 -11.19 3.01
CA HIS A 416 -26.28 -10.45 2.87
C HIS A 416 -26.44 -9.39 1.78
N TRP A 417 -25.95 -8.18 2.01
CA TRP A 417 -26.01 -7.11 1.03
C TRP A 417 -24.70 -6.36 0.93
N ARG A 418 -24.47 -5.78 -0.26
CA ARG A 418 -23.28 -5.00 -0.57
C ARG A 418 -23.59 -3.98 -1.66
N VAL A 419 -22.77 -2.94 -1.73
CA VAL A 419 -22.92 -1.85 -2.70
C VAL A 419 -21.58 -1.55 -3.37
N ALA A 420 -21.62 -1.25 -4.67
CA ALA A 420 -20.48 -0.72 -5.41
C ALA A 420 -20.85 0.65 -6.01
N SER A 421 -19.89 1.57 -6.07
CA SER A 421 -20.03 2.85 -6.75
C SER A 421 -19.84 2.68 -8.26
N VAL A 422 -20.50 3.52 -9.05
CA VAL A 422 -20.44 3.54 -10.52
C VAL A 422 -20.34 4.99 -10.98
N VAL A 423 -19.37 5.28 -11.85
CA VAL A 423 -19.28 6.59 -12.52
C VAL A 423 -20.25 6.61 -13.70
N PRO A 424 -21.32 7.42 -13.69
CA PRO A 424 -22.39 7.33 -14.70
C PRO A 424 -21.89 7.61 -16.13
N ALA A 425 -21.00 8.60 -16.28
CA ALA A 425 -20.50 9.02 -17.59
C ALA A 425 -19.72 7.94 -18.34
N SER A 426 -19.03 7.04 -17.61
CA SER A 426 -18.21 5.98 -18.20
C SER A 426 -18.78 4.58 -18.00
N GLY A 427 -19.77 4.43 -17.12
CA GLY A 427 -20.23 3.13 -16.63
C GLY A 427 -19.19 2.37 -15.79
N ARG A 428 -18.05 3.00 -15.46
CA ARG A 428 -16.98 2.35 -14.68
C ARG A 428 -17.44 2.07 -13.26
N GLN A 429 -17.55 0.79 -12.93
CA GLN A 429 -17.87 0.31 -11.59
C GLN A 429 -16.59 0.14 -10.76
N GLY A 430 -16.65 0.59 -9.50
CA GLY A 430 -15.61 0.35 -8.50
C GLY A 430 -15.67 -1.05 -7.89
N PRO A 431 -14.80 -1.37 -6.93
CA PRO A 431 -14.90 -2.60 -6.18
C PRO A 431 -16.19 -2.65 -5.34
N TRP A 432 -16.57 -3.85 -4.94
CA TRP A 432 -17.66 -4.04 -3.99
C TRP A 432 -17.21 -3.62 -2.58
N GLY A 433 -18.11 -2.96 -1.85
CA GLY A 433 -17.93 -2.70 -0.42
C GLY A 433 -17.95 -3.97 0.42
N ASP A 434 -17.69 -3.82 1.72
CA ASP A 434 -17.84 -4.92 2.66
C ASP A 434 -19.28 -5.44 2.64
N THR A 435 -19.40 -6.77 2.66
CA THR A 435 -20.72 -7.40 2.71
C THR A 435 -21.23 -7.38 4.13
N GLN A 436 -22.49 -7.03 4.31
CA GLN A 436 -23.12 -6.95 5.62
C GLN A 436 -24.35 -7.85 5.69
N SER A 437 -24.56 -8.48 6.84
CA SER A 437 -25.70 -9.34 7.14
C SER A 437 -26.88 -8.56 7.74
N PHE A 438 -28.09 -9.04 7.49
CA PHE A 438 -29.30 -8.71 8.23
C PHE A 438 -30.31 -9.87 8.14
N ARG A 439 -31.29 -9.89 9.03
CA ARG A 439 -32.35 -10.90 9.04
C ARG A 439 -33.71 -10.26 8.84
N VAL A 440 -34.50 -10.83 7.96
CA VAL A 440 -35.93 -10.50 7.83
C VAL A 440 -36.72 -11.46 8.71
N VAL A 441 -37.57 -10.91 9.56
CA VAL A 441 -38.51 -11.67 10.40
C VAL A 441 -39.93 -11.34 9.97
N PRO A 442 -40.91 -12.23 10.18
CA PRO A 442 -42.28 -11.91 9.84
C PRO A 442 -42.76 -10.67 10.61
N PRO A 443 -43.58 -9.80 10.01
CA PRO A 443 -44.16 -8.67 10.71
C PRO A 443 -45.10 -9.13 11.83
N ALA A 444 -45.30 -8.27 12.82
CA ALA A 444 -46.37 -8.45 13.78
C ALA A 444 -47.72 -8.33 13.06
N PRO A 445 -48.70 -9.22 13.33
CA PRO A 445 -50.00 -9.11 12.71
C PRO A 445 -50.80 -7.96 13.33
N GLU A 446 -51.58 -7.27 12.52
CA GLU A 446 -52.51 -6.25 13.01
C GLU A 446 -53.84 -6.91 13.39
N ALA A 447 -54.09 -7.02 14.69
CA ALA A 447 -55.33 -7.60 15.18
C ALA A 447 -56.54 -6.70 14.85
N ALA A 448 -57.61 -7.33 14.38
CA ALA A 448 -58.91 -6.68 14.19
C ALA A 448 -59.51 -6.29 15.55
N PRO A 449 -60.51 -5.39 15.59
CA PRO A 449 -61.27 -5.11 16.81
C PRO A 449 -61.81 -6.41 17.43
N VAL A 450 -61.44 -6.65 18.69
CA VAL A 450 -61.83 -7.84 19.44
C VAL A 450 -63.36 -7.92 19.54
N GLN A 451 -63.93 -9.06 19.16
CA GLN A 451 -65.38 -9.28 19.19
C GLN A 451 -65.76 -10.04 20.46
N VAL A 452 -66.67 -9.49 21.25
CA VAL A 452 -67.15 -10.11 22.49
C VAL A 452 -68.63 -10.43 22.36
N GLN A 453 -68.99 -11.71 22.36
CA GLN A 453 -70.37 -12.19 22.22
C GLN A 453 -70.66 -13.26 23.27
N SER A 454 -71.68 -13.05 24.11
CA SER A 454 -72.16 -14.05 25.08
C SER A 454 -71.06 -14.72 25.93
N GLY A 455 -70.06 -13.95 26.39
CA GLY A 455 -68.93 -14.45 27.21
C GLY A 455 -67.81 -15.15 26.42
N GLN A 456 -67.90 -15.19 25.10
CA GLN A 456 -66.82 -15.63 24.21
C GLN A 456 -66.11 -14.42 23.59
N VAL A 457 -64.78 -14.44 23.62
CA VAL A 457 -63.95 -13.38 23.06
C VAL A 457 -63.24 -13.92 21.83
N THR A 458 -63.61 -13.42 20.64
CA THR A 458 -63.01 -13.84 19.36
C THR A 458 -62.00 -12.79 18.92
N ILE A 459 -60.76 -13.25 18.75
CA ILE A 459 -59.65 -12.42 18.27
C ILE A 459 -59.30 -12.90 16.86
N ARG A 460 -59.22 -11.97 15.91
CA ARG A 460 -58.90 -12.26 14.50
C ARG A 460 -57.82 -11.30 14.02
N TRP A 461 -56.97 -11.77 13.13
CA TRP A 461 -55.96 -10.96 12.45
C TRP A 461 -55.79 -11.44 11.01
N PRO A 462 -55.25 -10.62 10.09
CA PRO A 462 -54.89 -11.08 8.76
C PRO A 462 -53.81 -12.17 8.82
N ALA A 463 -53.90 -13.17 7.95
CA ALA A 463 -52.84 -14.15 7.81
C ALA A 463 -51.56 -13.49 7.28
N VAL A 464 -50.44 -13.71 7.97
CA VAL A 464 -49.13 -13.19 7.57
C VAL A 464 -48.48 -14.16 6.57
N PRO A 465 -47.99 -13.69 5.41
CA PRO A 465 -47.29 -14.54 4.45
C PRO A 465 -46.10 -15.27 5.10
N HIS A 466 -45.91 -16.54 4.72
CA HIS A 466 -44.85 -17.42 5.25
C HIS A 466 -44.90 -17.70 6.77
N ALA A 467 -46.01 -17.37 7.44
CA ALA A 467 -46.24 -17.75 8.83
C ALA A 467 -46.44 -19.27 8.97
N SER A 468 -45.83 -19.86 9.99
CA SER A 468 -46.10 -21.23 10.46
C SER A 468 -47.02 -21.25 11.68
N GLY A 469 -47.11 -20.13 12.40
CA GLY A 469 -47.99 -19.97 13.54
C GLY A 469 -47.88 -18.59 14.18
N TYR A 470 -48.72 -18.38 15.18
CA TYR A 470 -48.84 -17.15 15.95
C TYR A 470 -48.76 -17.46 17.43
N GLU A 471 -48.24 -16.52 18.20
CA GLU A 471 -48.29 -16.53 19.64
C GLU A 471 -49.10 -15.32 20.10
N LEU A 472 -50.06 -15.55 20.99
CA LEU A 472 -51.04 -14.57 21.44
C LEU A 472 -50.97 -14.49 22.96
N GLN A 473 -50.87 -13.26 23.45
CA GLN A 473 -50.91 -12.97 24.87
C GLN A 473 -52.02 -11.98 25.22
N VAL A 474 -52.78 -12.30 26.27
CA VAL A 474 -53.76 -11.40 26.90
C VAL A 474 -53.37 -11.19 28.35
N ALA A 475 -53.30 -9.93 28.76
CA ALA A 475 -52.94 -9.56 30.13
C ALA A 475 -53.85 -8.45 30.66
N THR A 476 -54.01 -8.36 31.97
CA THR A 476 -54.67 -7.21 32.63
C THR A 476 -53.75 -6.00 32.76
N ARG A 477 -52.44 -6.18 32.55
CA ARG A 477 -51.41 -5.14 32.66
C ARG A 477 -50.74 -4.90 31.29
N ALA A 478 -50.40 -3.65 31.02
CA ALA A 478 -49.83 -3.22 29.74
C ALA A 478 -48.40 -3.76 29.47
N ASP A 479 -47.68 -4.17 30.52
CA ASP A 479 -46.34 -4.77 30.42
C ASP A 479 -46.38 -6.28 30.11
N PHE A 480 -47.58 -6.89 30.14
CA PHE A 480 -47.79 -8.33 30.00
C PHE A 480 -46.99 -9.14 31.04
N SER A 481 -46.77 -8.56 32.22
CA SER A 481 -46.29 -9.32 33.38
C SER A 481 -47.40 -10.29 33.80
N GLN A 482 -47.10 -11.60 33.78
CA GLN A 482 -48.06 -12.68 34.06
C GLN A 482 -49.33 -12.61 33.18
N PRO A 483 -49.21 -12.94 31.88
CA PRO A 483 -50.37 -12.94 30.98
C PRO A 483 -51.41 -13.96 31.48
N VAL A 484 -52.69 -13.56 31.41
CA VAL A 484 -53.84 -14.42 31.74
C VAL A 484 -54.04 -15.48 30.66
N VAL A 485 -53.66 -15.15 29.43
CA VAL A 485 -53.64 -16.07 28.29
C VAL A 485 -52.27 -15.97 27.63
N ASP A 486 -51.63 -17.11 27.40
CA ASP A 486 -50.43 -17.24 26.57
C ASP A 486 -50.55 -18.51 25.74
N VAL A 487 -50.88 -18.37 24.47
CA VAL A 487 -51.27 -19.49 23.60
C VAL A 487 -50.61 -19.38 22.24
N ARG A 488 -50.36 -20.54 21.64
CA ARG A 488 -49.93 -20.64 20.24
C ARG A 488 -51.11 -21.07 19.37
N SER A 489 -51.27 -20.42 18.22
CA SER A 489 -52.30 -20.73 17.23
C SER A 489 -51.68 -20.91 15.86
N ASN A 490 -52.11 -21.93 15.11
CA ASN A 490 -51.72 -22.11 13.71
C ASN A 490 -52.71 -21.43 12.75
N GLU A 491 -53.82 -20.90 13.27
CA GLU A 491 -54.84 -20.19 12.51
C GLU A 491 -54.77 -18.68 12.79
N PRO A 492 -55.18 -17.81 11.84
CA PRO A 492 -55.21 -16.36 12.01
C PRO A 492 -56.40 -15.87 12.87
N GLN A 493 -56.83 -16.72 13.79
CA GLN A 493 -57.90 -16.46 14.74
C GLN A 493 -57.67 -17.28 16.01
N HIS A 494 -58.23 -16.80 17.12
CA HIS A 494 -58.29 -17.56 18.35
C HIS A 494 -59.56 -17.21 19.13
N LEU A 495 -60.21 -18.25 19.66
CA LEU A 495 -61.41 -18.13 20.47
C LEU A 495 -61.02 -18.30 21.94
N LEU A 496 -61.27 -17.27 22.75
CA LEU A 496 -61.04 -17.31 24.18
C LEU A 496 -62.35 -17.59 24.90
N HIS A 497 -62.26 -18.48 25.89
CA HIS A 497 -63.36 -18.84 26.76
C HIS A 497 -63.15 -18.25 28.16
N ALA A 498 -64.25 -17.86 28.81
CA ALA A 498 -64.31 -17.57 30.24
C ALA A 498 -63.35 -16.46 30.74
N LEU A 499 -63.17 -15.39 29.97
CA LEU A 499 -62.55 -14.17 30.49
C LEU A 499 -63.52 -13.47 31.45
N THR A 500 -63.06 -13.13 32.66
CA THR A 500 -63.85 -12.35 33.60
C THR A 500 -64.08 -10.94 33.05
N PRO A 501 -65.22 -10.28 33.37
CA PRO A 501 -65.44 -8.88 33.02
C PRO A 501 -64.27 -8.00 33.47
N GLY A 502 -63.85 -7.08 32.61
CA GLY A 502 -62.68 -6.24 32.87
C GLY A 502 -61.98 -5.74 31.62
N THR A 503 -60.89 -5.00 31.82
CA THR A 503 -60.06 -4.43 30.76
C THR A 503 -58.81 -5.27 30.55
N TYR A 504 -58.49 -5.54 29.28
CA TYR A 504 -57.37 -6.38 28.89
C TYR A 504 -56.52 -5.75 27.77
N HIS A 505 -55.24 -6.09 27.77
CA HIS A 505 -54.27 -5.82 26.72
C HIS A 505 -54.00 -7.09 25.93
N LEU A 506 -54.02 -6.99 24.61
CA LEU A 506 -53.74 -8.05 23.65
C LEU A 506 -52.46 -7.72 22.88
N ARG A 507 -51.56 -8.70 22.73
CA ARG A 507 -50.48 -8.64 21.75
C ARG A 507 -50.33 -9.99 21.04
N ILE A 508 -49.90 -9.93 19.77
CA ILE A 508 -49.73 -11.10 18.93
C ILE A 508 -48.37 -11.00 18.23
N ARG A 509 -47.65 -12.10 18.09
CA ARG A 509 -46.44 -12.18 17.24
C ARG A 509 -46.52 -13.36 16.30
N THR A 510 -45.82 -13.26 15.18
CA THR A 510 -45.78 -14.28 14.14
C THR A 510 -44.50 -15.08 14.23
N THR A 511 -44.56 -16.38 13.92
CA THR A 511 -43.39 -17.23 13.66
C THR A 511 -43.42 -17.72 12.21
N SER A 512 -42.30 -17.67 11.50
CA SER A 512 -42.19 -18.14 10.11
C SER A 512 -41.95 -19.64 10.01
N GLN A 513 -42.09 -20.21 8.82
CA GLN A 513 -41.77 -21.62 8.54
C GLN A 513 -40.33 -21.99 8.88
N ASP A 514 -39.39 -21.06 8.67
CA ASP A 514 -37.97 -21.24 9.02
C ASP A 514 -37.66 -20.99 10.51
N GLY A 515 -38.69 -20.81 11.34
CA GLY A 515 -38.55 -20.62 12.78
C GLY A 515 -38.17 -19.21 13.22
N PHE A 516 -38.15 -18.22 12.32
CA PHE A 516 -37.91 -16.84 12.69
C PHE A 516 -39.15 -16.22 13.35
N THR A 517 -39.01 -15.73 14.58
CA THR A 517 -40.09 -15.07 15.30
C THR A 517 -40.00 -13.55 15.17
N GLY A 518 -41.11 -12.93 14.78
CA GLY A 518 -41.27 -11.49 14.66
C GLY A 518 -41.45 -10.78 16.01
N PRO A 519 -41.47 -9.44 16.00
CA PRO A 519 -41.78 -8.67 17.19
C PRO A 519 -43.24 -8.88 17.61
N TRP A 520 -43.54 -8.55 18.87
CA TRP A 520 -44.90 -8.39 19.33
C TRP A 520 -45.59 -7.22 18.64
N SER A 521 -46.88 -7.38 18.34
CA SER A 521 -47.73 -6.28 17.88
C SER A 521 -47.81 -5.19 18.94
N ARG A 522 -48.20 -3.98 18.51
CA ARG A 522 -48.58 -2.95 19.46
C ARG A 522 -49.71 -3.48 20.35
N PRO A 523 -49.66 -3.28 21.67
CA PRO A 523 -50.72 -3.72 22.57
C PRO A 523 -52.06 -3.10 22.19
N GLN A 524 -53.08 -3.92 21.95
CA GLN A 524 -54.45 -3.50 21.70
C GLN A 524 -55.26 -3.61 22.99
N LEU A 525 -56.00 -2.57 23.35
CA LEU A 525 -56.90 -2.58 24.50
C LEU A 525 -58.28 -3.10 24.10
N PHE A 526 -58.90 -3.92 24.93
CA PHE A 526 -60.31 -4.30 24.79
C PHE A 526 -60.99 -4.51 26.16
N VAL A 527 -62.32 -4.47 26.18
CA VAL A 527 -63.13 -4.62 27.40
C VAL A 527 -64.06 -5.81 27.24
N VAL A 528 -64.09 -6.66 28.26
CA VAL A 528 -65.10 -7.70 28.42
C VAL A 528 -66.20 -7.12 29.30
N PRO A 529 -67.43 -6.90 28.77
CA PRO A 529 -68.51 -6.30 29.54
C PRO A 529 -69.03 -7.28 30.59
N GLU A 530 -69.64 -6.75 31.64
CA GLU A 530 -70.44 -7.56 32.55
C GLU A 530 -71.63 -8.20 31.79
N PRO A 531 -71.99 -9.46 32.09
CA PRO A 531 -73.16 -10.08 31.48
C PRO A 531 -74.40 -9.23 31.78
N PRO A 532 -75.34 -9.09 30.83
CA PRO A 532 -76.56 -8.33 31.07
C PRO A 532 -77.28 -8.93 32.29
N PRO A 533 -77.87 -8.09 33.16
CA PRO A 533 -78.64 -8.58 34.29
C PRO A 533 -79.72 -9.55 33.78
N PRO A 534 -80.03 -10.62 34.53
CA PRO A 534 -81.08 -11.54 34.14
C PRO A 534 -82.35 -10.74 33.85
N ALA A 535 -83.01 -11.05 32.73
CA ALA A 535 -84.27 -10.39 32.38
C ALA A 535 -85.24 -10.49 33.57
N PRO A 536 -85.95 -9.40 33.92
CA PRO A 536 -86.98 -9.48 34.96
C PRO A 536 -87.95 -10.60 34.59
N ASP A 537 -88.19 -11.50 35.55
CA ASP A 537 -89.08 -12.66 35.40
C ASP A 537 -90.43 -12.18 34.81
N PRO A 538 -90.90 -12.66 33.65
CA PRO A 538 -92.12 -12.15 32.99
C PRO A 538 -93.42 -12.50 33.72
N SER A 539 -93.36 -12.86 35.01
CA SER A 539 -94.51 -13.27 35.81
C SER A 539 -94.78 -12.29 36.96
N PRO A 540 -95.56 -11.20 36.73
CA PRO A 540 -96.13 -10.44 37.84
C PRO A 540 -97.14 -11.26 38.66
N TRP A 541 -97.54 -12.45 38.21
CA TRP A 541 -98.61 -13.27 38.80
C TRP A 541 -98.17 -14.17 39.96
N ARG A 542 -96.86 -14.44 40.13
CA ARG A 542 -96.37 -15.20 41.29
C ARG A 542 -96.45 -14.41 42.60
N ALA A 543 -96.38 -13.08 42.54
CA ALA A 543 -96.63 -12.23 43.70
C ALA A 543 -98.12 -12.20 44.10
N LEU A 544 -99.04 -12.38 43.14
CA LEU A 544 -100.49 -12.40 43.41
C LEU A 544 -100.94 -13.68 44.13
N LEU A 545 -100.28 -14.82 43.89
CA LEU A 545 -100.59 -16.10 44.56
C LEU A 545 -100.20 -16.13 46.05
N ILE A 546 -99.36 -15.22 46.51
CA ILE A 546 -99.01 -15.07 47.94
C ILE A 546 -99.99 -14.12 48.67
N VAL A 547 -100.67 -13.23 47.95
CA VAL A 547 -101.64 -12.28 48.53
C VAL A 547 -103.09 -12.81 48.50
N LEU A 548 -103.42 -13.73 47.58
CA LEU A 548 -104.76 -14.32 47.48
C LEU A 548 -105.27 -15.10 48.72
N PRO A 549 -104.43 -15.76 49.55
CA PRO A 549 -104.90 -16.33 50.81
C PRO A 549 -105.19 -15.27 51.89
N ALA A 550 -104.60 -14.08 51.79
CA ALA A 550 -104.77 -13.01 52.78
C ALA A 550 -106.03 -12.15 52.52
N LEU A 551 -106.49 -12.04 51.26
CA LEU A 551 -107.72 -11.32 50.93
C LEU A 551 -109.00 -12.11 51.23
N ILE A 552 -108.95 -13.44 51.26
CA ILE A 552 -110.10 -14.29 51.66
C ILE A 552 -110.34 -14.23 53.19
N LEU A 553 -109.36 -13.79 53.98
CA LEU A 553 -109.47 -13.63 55.45
C LEU A 553 -109.95 -12.24 55.89
N LEU A 554 -110.14 -11.28 54.98
CA LEU A 554 -110.55 -9.89 55.29
C LEU A 554 -111.89 -9.43 54.68
N GLY A 555 -112.67 -10.34 54.07
CA GLY A 555 -114.10 -10.12 53.83
C GLY A 555 -114.47 -8.86 53.03
N LEU A 556 -114.02 -8.79 51.77
CA LEU A 556 -114.57 -7.89 50.74
C LEU A 556 -114.81 -8.67 49.45
#